data_AF-A0A356UE97-F1
#
_entry.id   AF-A0A356UE97-F1
#
_cell.length_a   1.000
_cell.length_b   1.000
_cell.length_c   1.000
_cell.angle_alpha   90.00
_cell.angle_beta   90.00
_cell.angle_gamma   90.00
#
_symmetry.space_group_name_H-M   'P 1'
#
loop_
_entity.id
_entity.type
_entity.pdbx_description
1 polymer ?
#
loop_
_entity_poly.entity_id
_entity_poly.type
_entity_poly.pdbx_seq_one_letter_code
_entity_poly.pdbx_strand_id
1 'polypeptide(L)'
;MDDLNIATQGNELQYRLDKAKKRKRIWEISHDLSCSVCGTCLDLDEQRMILKKLHIDHKTFTDHDIHACMVQSLCSENKLSRRLESHLNDKYRYVISQFGELDEDQFMAVWQDHMKSGDICGLYWIAVTHKGLSEKSMHNIFCEVHMLSHLNGGKVRKEKSEYDRLFHVNSDLQAKLQQEKEKRKELAKELASLEKIRRNLETKIRSLEKTRTHPPDKPYQMLPSSSLSSISCALTAAGKVDPS
;
A
#
# COMPACT_ATOMS: atom_id res chain seq x y z
N MET A 1 -70.81 -25.91 11.67
CA MET A 1 -70.25 -24.67 11.07
C MET A 1 -68.94 -24.26 11.75
N ASP A 2 -68.36 -25.08 12.63
CA ASP A 2 -67.16 -24.72 13.41
C ASP A 2 -65.84 -25.21 12.80
N ASP A 3 -65.86 -26.26 11.97
CA ASP A 3 -64.63 -26.86 11.41
C ASP A 3 -63.94 -25.98 10.35
N LEU A 4 -64.69 -25.15 9.62
CA LEU A 4 -64.14 -24.18 8.66
C LEU A 4 -63.42 -23.00 9.36
N ASN A 5 -63.79 -22.70 10.60
CA ASN A 5 -63.24 -21.56 11.34
C ASN A 5 -61.88 -21.93 11.99
N ILE A 6 -61.73 -23.18 12.43
CA ILE A 6 -60.49 -23.71 13.03
C ILE A 6 -59.38 -23.86 11.97
N ALA A 7 -59.70 -24.36 10.77
CA ALA A 7 -58.74 -24.50 9.68
C ALA A 7 -58.22 -23.14 9.17
N THR A 8 -59.06 -22.11 9.18
CA THR A 8 -58.71 -20.75 8.76
C THR A 8 -57.78 -20.08 9.78
N GLN A 9 -58.05 -20.24 11.09
CA GLN A 9 -57.16 -19.75 12.16
C GLN A 9 -55.81 -20.46 12.20
N GLY A 10 -55.77 -21.77 11.93
CA GLY A 10 -54.52 -22.54 11.84
C GLY A 10 -53.62 -22.08 10.69
N ASN A 11 -54.20 -21.82 9.51
CA ASN A 11 -53.45 -21.29 8.36
C ASN A 11 -52.95 -19.85 8.58
N GLU A 12 -53.72 -19.02 9.27
CA GLU A 12 -53.32 -17.65 9.57
C GLU A 12 -52.22 -17.58 10.64
N LEU A 13 -52.28 -18.43 11.66
CA LEU A 13 -51.20 -18.58 12.65
C LEU A 13 -49.92 -19.10 12.00
N GLN A 14 -50.03 -20.13 11.15
CA GLN A 14 -48.89 -20.67 10.39
C GLN A 14 -48.29 -19.63 9.43
N TYR A 15 -49.12 -18.85 8.72
CA TYR A 15 -48.66 -17.76 7.87
C TYR A 15 -47.96 -16.64 8.66
N ARG A 16 -48.47 -16.30 9.85
CA ARG A 16 -47.83 -15.33 10.75
C ARG A 16 -46.50 -15.86 11.31
N LEU A 17 -46.42 -17.15 11.62
CA LEU A 17 -45.19 -17.82 12.04
C LEU A 17 -44.16 -17.88 10.90
N ASP A 18 -44.57 -18.22 9.68
CA ASP A 18 -43.67 -18.26 8.52
C ASP A 18 -43.24 -16.87 8.06
N LYS A 19 -44.07 -15.84 8.27
CA LYS A 19 -43.69 -14.42 8.11
C LYS A 19 -42.79 -13.94 9.26
N ALA A 20 -42.92 -14.50 10.46
CA ALA A 20 -42.02 -14.26 11.60
C ALA A 20 -40.66 -14.96 11.44
N LYS A 21 -40.59 -16.08 10.70
CA LYS A 21 -39.33 -16.74 10.32
C LYS A 21 -38.50 -15.94 9.32
N LYS A 22 -39.12 -15.12 8.46
CA LYS A 22 -38.38 -14.31 7.49
C LYS A 22 -37.63 -13.18 8.21
N ARG A 23 -36.30 -13.11 8.05
CA ARG A 23 -35.45 -11.99 8.46
C ARG A 23 -36.07 -10.63 8.10
N LYS A 24 -35.86 -9.62 8.94
CA LYS A 24 -36.24 -8.22 8.67
C LYS A 24 -35.59 -7.76 7.37
N ARG A 25 -36.28 -6.92 6.61
CA ARG A 25 -35.70 -6.24 5.46
C ARG A 25 -34.71 -5.18 5.93
N ILE A 26 -33.75 -4.82 5.08
CA ILE A 26 -32.73 -3.82 5.46
C ILE A 26 -33.31 -2.45 5.83
N TRP A 27 -34.48 -2.09 5.28
CA TRP A 27 -35.19 -0.84 5.61
C TRP A 27 -36.16 -0.96 6.79
N GLU A 28 -36.24 -2.15 7.41
CA GLU A 28 -37.03 -2.39 8.63
C GLU A 28 -36.14 -2.38 9.89
N ILE A 29 -34.82 -2.26 9.74
CA ILE A 29 -33.89 -2.18 10.88
C ILE A 29 -33.93 -0.77 11.49
N SER A 30 -33.56 -0.64 12.76
CA SER A 30 -33.46 0.68 13.41
C SER A 30 -32.47 1.57 12.66
N HIS A 31 -32.85 2.82 12.40
CA HIS A 31 -32.00 3.79 11.71
C HIS A 31 -30.67 4.04 12.43
N ASP A 32 -30.63 3.88 13.76
CA ASP A 32 -29.41 4.00 14.57
C ASP A 32 -28.36 2.94 14.20
N LEU A 33 -28.79 1.82 13.63
CA LEU A 33 -27.91 0.74 13.18
C LEU A 33 -27.41 0.94 11.75
N SER A 34 -28.05 1.80 10.94
CA SER A 34 -27.72 1.94 9.51
C SER A 34 -26.25 2.30 9.27
N CYS A 35 -25.72 3.26 10.03
CA CYS A 35 -24.30 3.63 9.95
C CYS A 35 -23.39 2.45 10.32
N SER A 36 -23.70 1.76 11.41
CA SER A 36 -22.91 0.60 11.85
C SER A 36 -22.95 -0.57 10.86
N VAL A 37 -24.10 -0.84 10.23
CA VAL A 37 -24.23 -1.88 9.21
C VAL A 37 -23.43 -1.50 7.98
N CYS A 38 -23.57 -0.27 7.49
CA CYS A 38 -22.80 0.21 6.35
C CYS A 38 -21.29 0.24 6.63
N GLY A 39 -20.86 0.62 7.84
CA GLY A 39 -19.45 0.71 8.21
C GLY A 39 -18.79 -0.63 8.55
N THR A 40 -19.56 -1.61 9.02
CA THR A 40 -19.03 -2.92 9.42
C THR A 40 -19.16 -3.97 8.33
N CYS A 41 -20.27 -3.95 7.58
CA CYS A 41 -20.59 -5.01 6.64
C CYS A 41 -20.20 -4.69 5.19
N LEU A 42 -19.86 -3.44 4.89
CA LEU A 42 -19.47 -2.97 3.55
C LEU A 42 -18.17 -2.18 3.64
N ASP A 43 -17.25 -2.45 2.72
CA ASP A 43 -16.13 -1.54 2.48
C ASP A 43 -16.54 -0.39 1.54
N LEU A 44 -15.68 0.63 1.41
CA LEU A 44 -15.96 1.81 0.58
C LEU A 44 -15.98 1.47 -0.92
N ASP A 45 -15.22 0.47 -1.36
CA ASP A 45 -15.16 0.07 -2.77
C ASP A 45 -16.45 -0.67 -3.18
N GLU A 46 -16.99 -1.51 -2.30
CA GLU A 46 -18.30 -2.14 -2.44
C GLU A 46 -19.40 -1.08 -2.54
N GLN A 47 -19.35 -0.06 -1.68
CA GLN A 47 -20.31 1.05 -1.73
C GLN A 47 -20.24 1.80 -3.08
N ARG A 48 -19.04 2.16 -3.54
CA ARG A 48 -18.82 2.78 -4.86
C ARG A 48 -19.30 1.90 -6.01
N MET A 49 -19.01 0.59 -5.95
CA MET A 49 -19.46 -0.39 -6.93
C MET A 49 -20.98 -0.43 -7.01
N ILE A 50 -21.68 -0.41 -5.88
CA ILE A 50 -23.15 -0.45 -5.84
C ILE A 50 -23.74 0.81 -6.48
N LEU A 51 -23.22 2.01 -6.17
CA LEU A 51 -23.65 3.26 -6.82
C LEU A 51 -23.44 3.20 -8.34
N LYS A 52 -22.27 2.71 -8.78
CA LYS A 52 -21.95 2.53 -10.20
C LYS A 52 -22.94 1.59 -10.89
N LYS A 53 -23.31 0.47 -10.25
CA LYS A 53 -24.29 -0.51 -10.79
C LYS A 53 -25.70 0.08 -10.93
N LEU A 54 -26.03 1.11 -10.17
CA LEU A 54 -27.31 1.81 -10.24
C LEU A 54 -27.26 3.08 -11.09
N HIS A 55 -26.14 3.33 -11.77
CA HIS A 55 -25.90 4.54 -12.57
C HIS A 55 -26.05 5.85 -11.77
N ILE A 56 -25.72 5.80 -10.47
CA ILE A 56 -25.65 6.99 -9.62
C ILE A 56 -24.25 7.61 -9.80
N ASP A 57 -24.21 8.82 -10.34
CA ASP A 57 -22.95 9.56 -10.46
C ASP A 57 -22.45 9.97 -9.08
N HIS A 58 -21.22 9.57 -8.77
CA HIS A 58 -20.57 9.76 -7.48
C HIS A 58 -19.10 10.15 -7.65
N LYS A 59 -18.70 10.62 -8.84
CA LYS A 59 -17.29 10.97 -9.13
C LYS A 59 -16.77 12.10 -8.24
N THR A 60 -17.65 13.02 -7.85
CA THR A 60 -17.34 14.16 -6.98
C THR A 60 -17.58 13.87 -5.50
N PHE A 61 -18.08 12.68 -5.16
CA PHE A 61 -18.45 12.37 -3.78
C PHE A 61 -17.21 12.00 -2.96
N THR A 62 -17.13 12.57 -1.76
CA THR A 62 -16.17 12.13 -0.74
C THR A 62 -16.58 10.75 -0.20
N ASP A 63 -15.68 10.09 0.54
CA ASP A 63 -16.00 8.84 1.24
C ASP A 63 -17.20 9.01 2.20
N HIS A 64 -17.27 10.17 2.85
CA HIS A 64 -18.39 10.52 3.71
C HIS A 64 -19.70 10.65 2.93
N ASP A 65 -19.70 11.30 1.76
CA ASP A 65 -20.91 11.49 0.95
C ASP A 65 -21.46 10.16 0.44
N ILE A 66 -20.58 9.24 0.06
CA ILE A 66 -20.95 7.88 -0.34
C ILE A 66 -21.57 7.14 0.85
N HIS A 67 -20.91 7.17 2.01
CA HIS A 67 -21.41 6.52 3.21
C HIS A 67 -22.77 7.08 3.64
N ALA A 68 -22.92 8.41 3.67
CA ALA A 68 -24.18 9.08 3.99
C ALA A 68 -25.29 8.71 3.01
N CYS A 69 -24.98 8.62 1.70
CA CYS A 69 -25.92 8.16 0.68
C CYS A 69 -26.41 6.73 0.96
N MET A 70 -25.50 5.82 1.34
CA MET A 70 -25.86 4.46 1.73
C MET A 70 -26.78 4.50 2.94
N VAL A 71 -26.36 5.10 4.05
CA VAL A 71 -27.12 5.19 5.31
C VAL A 71 -28.52 5.76 5.10
N GLN A 72 -28.64 6.86 4.36
CA GLN A 72 -29.93 7.49 4.08
C GLN A 72 -30.85 6.57 3.26
N SER A 73 -30.28 5.77 2.36
CA SER A 73 -31.07 4.83 1.56
C SER A 73 -31.69 3.71 2.38
N LEU A 74 -31.12 3.36 3.54
CA LEU A 74 -31.69 2.35 4.43
C LEU A 74 -32.95 2.85 5.14
N CYS A 75 -33.28 4.15 5.09
CA CYS A 75 -34.45 4.67 5.80
C CYS A 75 -35.80 4.27 5.18
N SER A 76 -35.81 3.77 3.95
CA SER A 76 -37.02 3.33 3.27
C SER A 76 -36.72 2.30 2.17
N GLU A 77 -37.76 1.67 1.66
CA GLU A 77 -37.63 0.77 0.52
C GLU A 77 -37.37 1.57 -0.77
N ASN A 78 -36.24 1.31 -1.43
CA ASN A 78 -35.85 1.95 -2.69
C ASN A 78 -34.87 1.04 -3.47
N LYS A 79 -34.45 1.48 -4.67
CA LYS A 79 -33.54 0.70 -5.51
C LYS A 79 -32.19 0.42 -4.83
N LEU A 80 -31.67 1.39 -4.09
CA LEU A 80 -30.38 1.29 -3.42
C LEU A 80 -30.47 0.36 -2.21
N SER A 81 -31.50 0.50 -1.35
CA SER A 81 -31.69 -0.41 -0.21
C SER A 81 -31.95 -1.86 -0.63
N ARG A 82 -32.76 -2.11 -1.68
CA ARG A 82 -32.90 -3.46 -2.26
C ARG A 82 -31.59 -4.02 -2.77
N ARG A 83 -30.77 -3.20 -3.43
CA ARG A 83 -29.48 -3.64 -3.97
C ARG A 83 -28.48 -3.96 -2.87
N LEU A 84 -28.46 -3.15 -1.80
CA LEU A 84 -27.64 -3.36 -0.61
C LEU A 84 -28.03 -4.66 0.10
N GLU A 85 -29.32 -4.87 0.36
CA GLU A 85 -29.82 -6.11 0.96
C GLU A 85 -29.44 -7.34 0.13
N SER A 86 -29.66 -7.30 -1.18
CA SER A 86 -29.25 -8.39 -2.09
C SER A 86 -27.76 -8.64 -2.02
N HIS A 87 -26.94 -7.59 -2.06
CA HIS A 87 -25.49 -7.72 -2.01
C HIS A 87 -25.01 -8.31 -0.67
N LEU A 88 -25.56 -7.86 0.47
CA LEU A 88 -25.22 -8.39 1.79
C LEU A 88 -25.66 -9.85 1.95
N ASN A 89 -26.84 -10.22 1.43
CA ASN A 89 -27.29 -11.60 1.43
C ASN A 89 -26.40 -12.51 0.57
N ASP A 90 -25.96 -12.03 -0.60
CA ASP A 90 -25.05 -12.78 -1.46
C ASP A 90 -23.65 -12.92 -0.82
N LYS A 91 -23.13 -11.82 -0.25
CA LYS A 91 -21.81 -11.74 0.41
C LYS A 91 -21.73 -12.69 1.60
N TYR A 92 -22.77 -12.70 2.45
CA TYR A 92 -22.79 -13.49 3.68
C TYR A 92 -23.61 -14.79 3.56
N ARG A 93 -23.89 -15.27 2.34
CA ARG A 93 -24.77 -16.43 2.12
C ARG A 93 -24.40 -17.67 2.92
N TYR A 94 -23.10 -17.95 3.10
CA TYR A 94 -22.62 -19.11 3.85
C TYR A 94 -22.84 -18.92 5.35
N VAL A 95 -22.50 -17.75 5.89
CA VAL A 95 -22.72 -17.40 7.29
C VAL A 95 -24.21 -17.41 7.62
N ILE A 96 -25.06 -16.87 6.73
CA ILE A 96 -26.53 -16.92 6.85
C ILE A 96 -27.03 -18.36 6.83
N SER A 97 -26.54 -19.19 5.90
CA SER A 97 -26.94 -20.60 5.82
C SER A 97 -26.54 -21.39 7.06
N GLN A 98 -25.44 -21.02 7.72
CA GLN A 98 -24.91 -21.75 8.85
C GLN A 98 -25.54 -21.30 10.18
N PHE A 99 -25.79 -20.00 10.34
CA PHE A 99 -26.15 -19.41 11.64
C PHE A 99 -27.48 -18.63 11.64
N GLY A 100 -28.13 -18.47 10.49
CA GLY A 100 -29.30 -17.61 10.33
C GLY A 100 -30.59 -18.11 10.99
N GLU A 101 -30.65 -19.39 11.35
CA GLU A 101 -31.81 -20.05 11.97
C GLU A 101 -31.55 -20.44 13.43
N LEU A 102 -30.41 -20.02 14.01
CA LEU A 102 -30.10 -20.29 15.41
C LEU A 102 -31.06 -19.53 16.33
N ASP A 103 -31.39 -20.14 17.46
CA ASP A 103 -32.06 -19.42 18.55
C ASP A 103 -31.11 -18.39 19.19
N GLU A 104 -31.65 -17.53 20.05
CA GLU A 104 -30.89 -16.43 20.66
C GLU A 104 -29.68 -16.93 21.47
N ASP A 105 -29.83 -17.99 22.25
CA ASP A 105 -28.75 -18.51 23.11
C ASP A 105 -27.63 -19.12 22.26
N GLN A 106 -27.99 -19.91 21.25
CA GLN A 106 -27.04 -20.48 20.28
C GLN A 106 -26.33 -19.38 19.49
N PHE A 107 -27.08 -18.37 19.02
CA PHE A 107 -26.52 -17.26 18.25
C PHE A 107 -25.54 -16.44 19.10
N MET A 108 -25.88 -16.14 20.35
CA MET A 108 -25.01 -15.38 21.25
C MET A 108 -23.73 -16.15 21.60
N ALA A 109 -23.78 -17.49 21.71
CA ALA A 109 -22.57 -18.29 21.87
C ALA A 109 -21.63 -18.19 20.66
N VAL A 110 -22.18 -18.34 19.45
CA VAL A 110 -21.41 -18.19 18.19
C VAL A 110 -20.86 -16.77 18.06
N TRP A 111 -21.66 -15.76 18.39
CA TRP A 111 -21.24 -14.37 18.37
C TRP A 111 -20.01 -14.13 19.26
N GLN A 112 -20.05 -14.59 20.51
CA GLN A 112 -18.94 -14.40 21.46
C GLN A 112 -17.64 -15.10 21.01
N ASP A 113 -17.74 -16.23 20.31
CA ASP A 113 -16.56 -16.89 19.76
C ASP A 113 -15.98 -16.16 18.55
N HIS A 114 -16.83 -15.71 17.63
CA HIS A 114 -16.41 -14.94 16.47
C HIS A 114 -15.86 -13.55 16.84
N MET A 115 -16.40 -12.93 17.90
CA MET A 115 -15.93 -11.64 18.42
C MET A 115 -14.45 -11.68 18.84
N LYS A 116 -13.95 -12.83 19.32
CA LYS A 116 -12.52 -13.03 19.65
C LYS A 116 -11.63 -13.05 18.41
N SER A 117 -12.14 -13.57 17.29
CA SER A 117 -11.40 -13.70 16.03
C SER A 117 -11.51 -12.47 15.12
N GLY A 118 -12.54 -11.63 15.33
CA GLY A 118 -12.85 -10.47 14.50
C GLY A 118 -13.69 -10.76 13.25
N ASP A 119 -14.01 -12.03 12.95
CA ASP A 119 -14.88 -12.41 11.83
C ASP A 119 -16.37 -12.26 12.19
N ILE A 120 -16.81 -11.01 12.34
CA ILE A 120 -18.14 -10.68 12.86
C ILE A 120 -19.10 -10.10 11.83
N CYS A 121 -18.64 -9.70 10.63
CA CYS A 121 -19.45 -8.92 9.68
C CYS A 121 -20.71 -9.67 9.24
N GLY A 122 -20.58 -10.96 8.92
CA GLY A 122 -21.72 -11.79 8.50
C GLY A 122 -22.70 -12.06 9.65
N LEU A 123 -22.19 -12.33 10.85
CA LEU A 123 -23.02 -12.50 12.05
C LEU A 123 -23.74 -11.20 12.41
N TYR A 124 -23.08 -10.05 12.30
CA TYR A 124 -23.70 -8.77 12.56
C TYR A 124 -24.85 -8.50 11.59
N TRP A 125 -24.68 -8.83 10.30
CA TRP A 125 -25.77 -8.76 9.33
C TRP A 125 -26.95 -9.68 9.67
N ILE A 126 -26.69 -10.89 10.18
CA ILE A 126 -27.74 -11.78 10.68
C ILE A 126 -28.44 -11.12 11.87
N ALA A 127 -27.69 -10.68 12.89
CA ALA A 127 -28.22 -10.11 14.12
C ALA A 127 -29.18 -8.93 13.88
N VAL A 128 -28.77 -7.94 13.09
CA VAL A 128 -29.59 -6.74 12.84
C VAL A 128 -30.88 -7.03 12.06
N THR A 129 -30.92 -8.15 11.35
CA THR A 129 -32.10 -8.61 10.61
C THR A 129 -32.83 -9.76 11.30
N HIS A 130 -32.33 -10.25 12.42
CA HIS A 130 -32.93 -11.37 13.15
C HIS A 130 -34.22 -10.91 13.83
N LYS A 131 -35.28 -11.72 13.72
CA LYS A 131 -36.57 -11.43 14.39
C LYS A 131 -36.67 -12.07 15.77
N GLY A 132 -35.87 -13.08 16.05
CA GLY A 132 -35.86 -13.80 17.32
C GLY A 132 -34.84 -13.31 18.35
N LEU A 133 -34.04 -12.26 18.08
CA LEU A 133 -33.13 -11.72 19.08
C LEU A 133 -33.86 -10.69 19.95
N SER A 134 -33.72 -10.80 21.27
CA SER A 134 -34.19 -9.78 22.20
C SER A 134 -33.51 -8.42 21.96
N GLU A 135 -34.18 -7.35 22.37
CA GLU A 135 -33.61 -6.00 22.33
C GLU A 135 -32.30 -5.90 23.12
N LYS A 136 -32.21 -6.63 24.24
CA LYS A 136 -31.02 -6.71 25.09
C LYS A 136 -29.84 -7.31 24.34
N SER A 137 -30.03 -8.45 23.67
CA SER A 137 -28.96 -9.11 22.91
C SER A 137 -28.53 -8.28 21.71
N MET A 138 -29.48 -7.68 20.98
CA MET A 138 -29.15 -6.74 19.90
C MET A 138 -28.33 -5.55 20.44
N HIS A 139 -28.75 -4.94 21.55
CA HIS A 139 -28.03 -3.81 22.15
C HIS A 139 -26.59 -4.19 22.54
N ASN A 140 -26.39 -5.36 23.17
CA ASN A 140 -25.06 -5.85 23.51
C ASN A 140 -24.17 -6.02 22.27
N ILE A 141 -24.68 -6.69 21.23
CA ILE A 141 -24.00 -6.87 19.94
C ILE A 141 -23.60 -5.52 19.35
N PHE A 142 -24.53 -4.55 19.32
CA PHE A 142 -24.25 -3.21 18.82
C PHE A 142 -23.15 -2.51 19.61
N CYS A 143 -23.20 -2.56 20.94
CA CYS A 143 -22.17 -1.97 21.80
C CYS A 143 -20.78 -2.57 21.55
N GLU A 144 -20.70 -3.88 21.34
CA GLU A 144 -19.44 -4.57 21.03
C GLU A 144 -18.89 -4.14 19.66
N VAL A 145 -19.74 -4.07 18.62
CA VAL A 145 -19.34 -3.57 17.29
C VAL A 145 -18.92 -2.10 17.33
N HIS A 146 -19.65 -1.29 18.10
CA HIS A 146 -19.34 0.13 18.29
C HIS A 146 -17.94 0.31 18.93
N MET A 147 -17.65 -0.43 20.00
CA MET A 147 -16.34 -0.36 20.65
C MET A 147 -15.23 -0.91 19.76
N LEU A 148 -15.47 -1.99 19.02
CA LEU A 148 -14.51 -2.51 18.04
C LEU A 148 -14.16 -1.45 16.99
N SER A 149 -15.17 -0.74 16.48
CA SER A 149 -14.97 0.34 15.50
C SER A 149 -14.12 1.48 16.08
N HIS A 150 -14.34 1.86 17.34
CA HIS A 150 -13.52 2.86 18.04
C HIS A 150 -12.06 2.41 18.21
N LEU A 151 -11.84 1.16 18.65
CA LEU A 151 -10.50 0.59 18.83
C LEU A 151 -9.75 0.48 17.50
N ASN A 152 -10.41 0.00 16.46
CA ASN A 152 -9.88 -0.07 15.10
C ASN A 152 -9.52 1.32 14.58
N GLY A 153 -10.38 2.31 14.77
CA GLY A 153 -10.08 3.70 14.40
C GLY A 153 -8.82 4.23 15.11
N GLY A 154 -8.64 3.92 16.39
CA GLY A 154 -7.43 4.26 17.13
C GLY A 154 -6.17 3.57 16.59
N LYS A 155 -6.27 2.28 16.28
CA LYS A 155 -5.18 1.47 15.71
C LYS A 155 -4.78 1.97 14.32
N VAL A 156 -5.74 2.20 13.42
CA VAL A 156 -5.52 2.71 12.06
C VAL A 156 -4.82 4.07 12.07
N ARG A 157 -5.19 4.99 12.98
CA ARG A 157 -4.48 6.28 13.08
C ARG A 157 -3.02 6.12 13.47
N LYS A 158 -2.70 5.20 14.39
CA LYS A 158 -1.32 4.90 14.78
C LYS A 158 -0.55 4.25 13.64
N GLU A 159 -1.15 3.25 12.99
CA GLU A 159 -0.55 2.55 11.86
C GLU A 159 -0.27 3.50 10.69
N LYS A 160 -1.18 4.43 10.40
CA LYS A 160 -0.96 5.46 9.38
C LYS A 160 0.24 6.34 9.71
N SER A 161 0.35 6.81 10.97
CA SER A 161 1.48 7.62 11.41
C SER A 161 2.81 6.87 11.30
N GLU A 162 2.84 5.59 11.69
CA GLU A 162 4.05 4.77 11.56
C GLU A 162 4.38 4.45 10.10
N TYR A 163 3.37 4.20 9.27
CA TYR A 163 3.53 4.00 7.84
C TYR A 163 4.17 5.23 7.19
N ASP A 164 3.66 6.43 7.45
CA ASP A 164 4.19 7.67 6.89
C ASP A 164 5.65 7.88 7.34
N ARG A 165 5.97 7.62 8.61
CA ARG A 165 7.34 7.68 9.13
C ARG A 165 8.26 6.69 8.41
N LEU A 166 7.85 5.43 8.30
CA LEU A 166 8.64 4.38 7.64
C LEU A 166 8.81 4.65 6.16
N PHE A 167 7.79 5.20 5.50
CA PHE A 167 7.84 5.60 4.10
C PHE A 167 8.91 6.68 3.87
N HIS A 168 8.93 7.73 4.70
CA HIS A 168 9.95 8.77 4.62
C HIS A 168 11.37 8.25 4.89
N VAL A 169 11.54 7.46 5.95
CA VAL A 169 12.85 6.85 6.28
C VAL A 169 13.33 5.95 5.13
N ASN A 170 12.44 5.16 4.53
CA ASN A 170 12.79 4.30 3.40
C ASN A 170 13.22 5.13 2.18
N SER A 171 12.47 6.18 1.84
CA SER A 171 12.81 7.11 0.76
C SER A 171 14.20 7.73 0.97
N ASP A 172 14.51 8.20 2.17
CA ASP A 172 15.82 8.79 2.50
C ASP A 172 16.96 7.78 2.40
N LEU A 173 16.74 6.55 2.88
CA LEU A 173 17.72 5.48 2.79
C LEU A 173 17.96 5.05 1.34
N GLN A 174 16.91 5.01 0.50
CA GLN A 174 17.05 4.75 -0.93
C GLN A 174 17.90 5.82 -1.62
N ALA A 175 17.68 7.11 -1.30
CA ALA A 175 18.48 8.21 -1.83
C ALA A 175 19.96 8.10 -1.42
N LYS A 176 20.23 7.83 -0.14
CA LYS A 176 21.60 7.64 0.37
C LYS A 176 22.29 6.43 -0.25
N LEU A 177 21.56 5.32 -0.41
CA LEU A 177 22.08 4.12 -1.07
C LEU A 177 22.45 4.39 -2.53
N GLN A 178 21.63 5.16 -3.24
CA GLN A 178 21.91 5.54 -4.62
C GLN A 178 23.16 6.43 -4.70
N GLN A 179 23.29 7.42 -3.84
CA GLN A 179 24.48 8.28 -3.76
C GLN A 179 25.75 7.47 -3.47
N GLU A 180 25.68 6.51 -2.55
CA GLU A 180 26.82 5.66 -2.21
C GLU A 180 27.22 4.72 -3.36
N LYS A 181 26.24 4.19 -4.10
CA LYS A 181 26.50 3.41 -5.33
C LYS A 181 27.20 4.25 -6.39
N GLU A 182 26.81 5.51 -6.56
CA GLU A 182 27.44 6.45 -7.49
C GLU A 182 28.88 6.76 -7.09
N LYS A 183 29.12 7.07 -5.81
CA LYS A 183 30.48 7.28 -5.27
C LYS A 183 31.38 6.07 -5.47
N ARG A 184 30.88 4.87 -5.17
CA ARG A 184 31.62 3.62 -5.39
C ARG A 184 31.96 3.40 -6.86
N LYS A 185 31.03 3.72 -7.76
CA LYS A 185 31.27 3.64 -9.21
C LYS A 185 32.36 4.61 -9.65
N GLU A 186 32.37 5.83 -9.12
CA GLU A 186 33.39 6.83 -9.45
C GLU A 186 34.78 6.44 -8.91
N LEU A 187 34.86 6.02 -7.65
CA LEU A 187 36.10 5.49 -7.06
C LEU A 187 36.64 4.29 -7.84
N ALA A 188 35.78 3.39 -8.31
CA ALA A 188 36.19 2.25 -9.13
C ALA A 188 36.80 2.68 -10.48
N LYS A 189 36.28 3.74 -11.12
CA LYS A 189 36.87 4.31 -12.35
C LYS A 189 38.22 4.96 -12.06
N GLU A 190 38.31 5.72 -10.98
CA GLU A 190 39.55 6.39 -10.57
C GLU A 190 40.65 5.36 -10.30
N LEU A 191 40.35 4.30 -9.53
CA LEU A 191 41.27 3.19 -9.28
C LEU A 191 41.74 2.53 -10.58
N ALA A 192 40.83 2.25 -11.52
CA ALA A 192 41.19 1.69 -12.82
C ALA A 192 42.11 2.63 -13.63
N SER A 193 41.89 3.95 -13.55
CA SER A 193 42.75 4.94 -14.22
C SER A 193 44.15 5.01 -13.61
N LEU A 194 44.24 5.01 -12.27
CA LEU A 194 45.49 5.03 -11.52
C LEU A 194 46.29 3.75 -11.76
N GLU A 195 45.64 2.59 -11.81
CA GLU A 195 46.31 1.34 -12.18
C GLU A 195 46.91 1.39 -13.58
N LYS A 196 46.21 1.99 -14.55
CA LYS A 196 46.74 2.17 -15.91
C LYS A 196 47.96 3.08 -15.93
N ILE A 197 47.90 4.21 -15.21
CA ILE A 197 49.03 5.13 -15.07
C ILE A 197 50.22 4.43 -14.41
N ARG A 198 50.00 3.70 -13.31
CA ARG A 198 51.03 2.92 -12.62
C ARG A 198 51.72 1.94 -13.57
N ARG A 199 50.96 1.13 -14.32
CA ARG A 199 51.51 0.18 -15.30
C ARG A 199 52.35 0.87 -16.38
N ASN A 200 51.89 2.02 -16.88
CA ASN A 200 52.63 2.80 -17.88
C ASN A 200 53.96 3.32 -17.31
N LEU A 201 53.94 3.86 -16.10
CA LEU A 201 55.15 4.35 -15.41
C LEU A 201 56.13 3.21 -15.13
N GLU A 202 55.66 2.06 -14.63
CA GLU A 202 56.50 0.87 -14.41
C GLU A 202 57.16 0.36 -15.70
N THR A 203 56.44 0.43 -16.83
CA THR A 203 56.98 0.06 -18.13
C THR A 203 58.07 1.04 -18.57
N LYS A 204 57.87 2.34 -18.34
CA LYS A 204 58.83 3.40 -18.68
C LYS A 204 60.08 3.37 -17.79
N ILE A 205 59.94 3.06 -16.51
CA ILE A 205 61.08 2.84 -15.60
C ILE A 205 61.91 1.66 -16.11
N ARG A 206 61.27 0.51 -16.42
CA ARG A 206 61.96 -0.66 -16.95
C ARG A 206 62.69 -0.41 -18.26
N SER A 207 62.12 0.40 -19.17
CA SER A 207 62.81 0.74 -20.42
C SER A 207 64.03 1.63 -20.18
N LEU A 208 63.92 2.62 -19.30
CA LEU A 208 65.04 3.49 -18.94
C LEU A 208 66.17 2.75 -18.23
N GLU A 209 65.85 1.79 -17.34
CA GLU A 209 66.84 0.93 -16.69
C GLU A 209 67.60 0.04 -17.69
N LYS A 210 66.91 -0.48 -18.73
CA LYS A 210 67.56 -1.20 -19.83
C LYS A 210 68.50 -0.31 -20.64
N THR A 211 68.11 0.94 -20.92
CA THR A 211 68.97 1.89 -21.64
C THR A 211 70.19 2.29 -20.81
N ARG A 212 70.06 2.38 -19.49
CA ARG A 212 71.17 2.74 -18.58
C ARG A 212 72.17 1.61 -18.36
N THR A 213 71.78 0.35 -18.56
CA THR A 213 72.64 -0.84 -18.43
C THR A 213 73.42 -1.17 -19.72
N HIS A 214 73.20 -0.43 -20.80
CA HIS A 214 73.99 -0.50 -22.03
C HIS A 214 74.75 0.83 -22.20
N PRO A 215 76.06 0.92 -21.87
CA PRO A 215 76.80 2.16 -22.05
C PRO A 215 76.85 2.52 -23.55
N PRO A 216 76.96 3.81 -23.92
CA PRO A 216 77.09 4.18 -25.32
C PRO A 216 78.44 3.67 -25.85
N ASP A 217 78.41 2.60 -26.65
CA ASP A 217 79.51 2.24 -27.53
C ASP A 217 79.65 3.32 -28.60
N LYS A 218 80.44 4.36 -28.29
CA LYS A 218 81.07 5.19 -29.31
C LYS A 218 82.58 5.16 -29.09
N PRO A 219 83.38 4.60 -30.02
CA PRO A 219 84.81 4.76 -29.97
C PRO A 219 85.14 6.24 -30.15
N TYR A 220 85.86 6.81 -29.19
CA TYR A 220 86.46 8.13 -29.29
C TYR A 220 87.43 8.12 -30.48
N GLN A 221 87.02 8.65 -31.64
CA GLN A 221 87.95 8.98 -32.72
C GLN A 221 88.62 10.30 -32.38
N MET A 222 89.90 10.24 -32.00
CA MET A 222 90.78 11.41 -32.00
C MET A 222 90.97 11.88 -33.44
N LEU A 223 90.59 13.13 -33.74
CA LEU A 223 91.02 13.79 -34.96
C LEU A 223 92.38 14.47 -34.73
N PRO A 224 93.28 14.50 -35.74
CA PRO A 224 94.69 14.83 -35.52
C PRO A 224 94.93 16.33 -35.41
N SER A 225 95.94 16.67 -34.60
CA SER A 225 96.52 17.99 -34.48
C SER A 225 97.32 18.36 -35.74
N SER A 226 96.72 19.07 -36.70
CA SER A 226 97.48 19.87 -37.67
C SER A 226 96.56 20.78 -38.50
N SER A 227 96.45 22.05 -38.10
CA SER A 227 96.85 23.21 -38.91
C SER A 227 96.27 24.48 -38.28
N LEU A 228 97.08 25.16 -37.48
CA LEU A 228 96.95 26.60 -37.31
C LEU A 228 97.24 27.23 -38.68
N SER A 229 96.25 27.89 -39.27
CA SER A 229 96.37 29.16 -40.00
C SER A 229 95.22 29.26 -41.00
N SER A 230 94.24 30.12 -40.69
CA SER A 230 93.82 31.22 -41.57
C SER A 230 92.60 31.94 -40.99
N ILE A 231 92.83 33.19 -40.57
CA ILE A 231 92.03 34.38 -40.91
C ILE A 231 90.57 34.36 -40.40
N SER A 232 90.22 34.99 -39.27
CA SER A 232 90.03 36.46 -39.08
C SER A 232 89.05 37.13 -40.05
N CYS A 233 87.74 37.15 -39.71
CA CYS A 233 86.72 38.18 -40.02
C CYS A 233 85.33 37.55 -39.74
N ALA A 234 84.32 38.17 -39.15
CA ALA A 234 84.08 39.56 -38.80
C ALA A 234 83.03 39.64 -37.68
N LEU A 235 83.27 40.63 -36.81
CA LEU A 235 82.35 41.51 -36.10
C LEU A 235 80.83 41.22 -36.08
N THR A 236 80.34 41.16 -34.85
CA THR A 236 79.33 42.08 -34.27
C THR A 236 78.19 42.60 -35.16
N ALA A 237 76.99 42.11 -34.86
CA ALA A 237 75.72 42.85 -34.78
C ALA A 237 74.66 41.80 -34.39
N ALA A 238 73.60 42.02 -33.64
CA ALA A 238 73.04 43.09 -32.83
C ALA A 238 71.77 42.46 -32.24
N GLY A 239 71.31 42.91 -31.07
CA GLY A 239 69.93 42.63 -30.64
C GLY A 239 69.78 42.02 -29.26
N LYS A 240 69.94 42.87 -28.25
CA LYS A 240 69.34 42.70 -26.92
C LYS A 240 67.80 42.70 -27.00
N VAL A 241 67.23 42.26 -25.87
CA VAL A 241 65.97 42.69 -25.21
C VAL A 241 64.79 41.70 -25.26
N ASP A 242 64.72 40.82 -24.25
CA ASP A 242 63.82 40.88 -23.07
C ASP A 242 62.26 40.92 -23.23
N PRO A 243 61.47 40.68 -22.17
CA PRO A 243 60.53 39.54 -22.12
C PRO A 243 59.06 39.94 -21.89
N SER A 244 58.17 38.96 -21.88
CA SER A 244 56.90 38.93 -21.12
C SER A 244 56.48 37.49 -20.86
#